data_AF-Q1L5V5-F1
#
_entry.id   AF-Q1L5V5-F1
#
_cell.length_a   1.000
_cell.length_b   1.000
_cell.length_c   1.000
_cell.angle_alpha   90.00
_cell.angle_beta   90.00
_cell.angle_gamma   90.00
#
_symmetry.space_group_name_H-M   'P 1'
#
loop_
_entity.id
_entity.type
_entity.pdbx_description
1 polymer ?
#
loop_
_entity_poly.entity_id
_entity_poly.type
_entity_poly.pdbx_seq_one_letter_code
_entity_poly.pdbx_strand_id
1 'polypeptide(L)'
;YFAQENVLGYPYTGGQVVYILHQVPALEREMLKRLKVQGLDITPRILIVTRLLPDAVGTTCGQRLEKVYGSEHSHILRVPFRTEKGIVRKWVSRFEVWPYMETFTEDVAKELAAELQAKPDLIIGNYSEGNLVASLLAHKLGVTQCTIAHALEKTKYPDSDIYWKKFDEKYHFSSQFTADLIAMNHTDFIITSTFQEIAGSKDTVGQYESHQAFTMPGLYRVVHGIDVFDPKFNVVSPGADINLYFPYSEKEKRLTALHPEIEELLYSDVENEEHLCVLKARNKPILFTMARLDRVKNLTGLVEWYAKNARLRELVNLVVVGDDRRKESKDLEEHAEMKKMYELIKTHNLNGQFRWISSQMNRVRNGELYRYIADTRGAFVQPAFYEAFGLTVVEAMTCGLPTFATNHGGPAEIIV
;
A
#
# COMPACT_ATOMS: atom_id res chain seq x y z
N TYR A 1 7.19 7.38 0.63
CA TYR A 1 6.92 8.60 1.40
C TYR A 1 5.95 8.24 2.50
N PHE A 2 6.37 8.14 3.76
CA PHE A 2 5.42 7.80 4.84
C PHE A 2 4.95 9.11 5.48
N ALA A 3 3.70 9.54 5.31
CA ALA A 3 3.18 10.74 5.98
C ALA A 3 1.65 10.66 6.08
N GLN A 4 1.05 11.58 6.83
CA GLN A 4 -0.38 11.56 7.11
C GLN A 4 -1.23 12.25 6.03
N GLU A 5 -0.60 13.13 5.25
CA GLU A 5 -1.21 13.96 4.20
C GLU A 5 -0.27 14.07 2.99
N ASN A 6 -0.82 14.42 1.82
CA ASN A 6 -0.08 14.77 0.59
C ASN A 6 0.91 13.71 0.05
N VAL A 7 0.68 12.42 0.34
CA VAL A 7 1.59 11.34 -0.09
C VAL A 7 0.92 10.12 -0.73
N LEU A 8 -0.36 9.86 -0.46
CA LEU A 8 -1.04 8.67 -0.96
C LEU A 8 -1.14 8.69 -2.50
N GLY A 9 -0.74 7.60 -3.14
CA GLY A 9 -0.68 7.49 -4.60
C GLY A 9 0.72 7.74 -5.17
N TYR A 10 1.65 8.35 -4.40
CA TYR A 10 3.05 8.44 -4.83
C TYR A 10 3.68 7.06 -4.97
N PRO A 11 4.76 6.94 -5.79
CA PRO A 11 5.56 5.73 -5.86
C PRO A 11 5.87 5.16 -4.47
N TYR A 12 5.56 3.87 -4.33
CA TYR A 12 5.77 3.08 -3.11
C TYR A 12 5.03 3.60 -1.87
N THR A 13 3.98 4.41 -2.07
CA THR A 13 3.18 5.00 -1.00
C THR A 13 1.70 4.68 -1.20
N GLY A 14 1.17 3.75 -0.42
CA GLY A 14 -0.20 3.26 -0.60
C GLY A 14 -0.72 2.51 0.62
N GLY A 15 -1.30 1.33 0.41
CA GLY A 15 -1.99 0.56 1.44
C GLY A 15 -1.20 0.32 2.74
N GLN A 16 0.11 0.06 2.67
CA GLN A 16 0.95 -0.11 3.86
C GLN A 16 0.95 1.13 4.78
N VAL A 17 0.98 2.34 4.21
CA VAL A 17 0.94 3.58 5.01
C VAL A 17 -0.42 3.74 5.68
N VAL A 18 -1.50 3.46 4.94
CA VAL A 18 -2.87 3.49 5.46
C VAL A 18 -3.04 2.45 6.58
N TYR A 19 -2.56 1.22 6.36
CA TYR A 19 -2.58 0.14 7.34
C TYR A 19 -1.95 0.57 8.66
N ILE A 20 -0.71 1.07 8.63
CA ILE A 20 0.03 1.43 9.85
C ILE A 20 -0.62 2.63 10.54
N LEU A 21 -1.08 3.63 9.80
CA LEU A 21 -1.77 4.80 10.37
C LEU A 21 -3.12 4.46 10.99
N HIS A 22 -3.77 3.35 10.62
CA HIS A 22 -4.96 2.84 11.31
C HIS A 22 -4.60 1.91 12.48
N GLN A 23 -3.55 1.08 12.31
CA GLN A 23 -3.08 0.13 13.31
C GLN A 23 -2.63 0.83 14.59
N VAL A 24 -1.81 1.88 14.48
CA VAL A 24 -1.15 2.50 15.62
C VAL A 24 -2.12 3.17 16.60
N PRO A 25 -3.10 3.99 16.16
CA PRO A 25 -4.12 4.51 17.06
C PRO A 25 -4.99 3.41 17.70
N ALA A 26 -5.28 2.33 16.97
CA ALA A 26 -6.02 1.19 17.54
C ALA A 26 -5.21 0.45 18.61
N LEU A 27 -3.91 0.24 18.35
CA LEU A 27 -2.99 -0.41 19.26
C LEU A 27 -2.77 0.44 20.52
N GLU A 28 -2.58 1.75 20.38
CA GLU A 28 -2.43 2.67 21.51
C GLU A 28 -3.64 2.62 22.46
N ARG A 29 -4.86 2.64 21.91
CA ARG A 29 -6.09 2.55 22.71
C ARG A 29 -6.16 1.24 23.51
N GLU A 30 -5.80 0.11 22.89
CA GLU A 30 -5.79 -1.18 23.59
C GLU A 30 -4.64 -1.26 24.62
N MET A 31 -3.46 -0.71 24.33
CA MET A 31 -2.35 -0.62 25.29
C MET A 31 -2.75 0.18 26.53
N LEU A 32 -3.30 1.39 26.35
CA LEU A 32 -3.80 2.23 27.46
C LEU A 32 -4.85 1.49 28.29
N LYS A 33 -5.80 0.83 27.64
CA LYS A 33 -6.84 0.03 28.31
C LYS A 33 -6.21 -1.10 29.12
N ARG A 34 -5.26 -1.85 28.56
CA ARG A 34 -4.60 -2.96 29.26
C ARG A 34 -3.80 -2.49 30.47
N LEU A 35 -3.01 -1.44 30.32
CA LEU A 35 -2.24 -0.85 31.42
C LEU A 35 -3.16 -0.40 32.56
N LYS A 36 -4.26 0.30 32.23
CA LYS A 36 -5.27 0.71 33.20
C LYS A 36 -5.92 -0.46 33.92
N VAL A 37 -6.31 -1.52 33.20
CA VAL A 37 -6.94 -2.71 33.79
C VAL A 37 -5.99 -3.45 34.73
N GLN A 38 -4.69 -3.42 34.46
CA GLN A 38 -3.67 -3.99 35.36
C GLN A 38 -3.25 -3.05 36.50
N GLY A 39 -3.83 -1.85 36.59
CA GLY A 39 -3.48 -0.86 37.62
C GLY A 39 -2.08 -0.27 37.46
N LEU A 40 -1.54 -0.28 36.24
CA LEU A 40 -0.21 0.28 35.92
C LEU A 40 -0.36 1.72 35.42
N ASP A 41 0.43 2.63 35.99
CA ASP A 41 0.54 4.03 35.57
C ASP A 41 1.75 4.22 34.64
N ILE A 42 1.75 3.49 33.53
CA ILE A 42 2.78 3.57 32.49
C ILE A 42 2.17 4.29 31.29
N THR A 43 2.89 5.27 30.75
CA THR A 43 2.52 5.92 29.49
C THR A 43 3.09 5.11 28.32
N PRO A 44 2.26 4.51 27.45
CA PRO A 44 2.76 3.76 26.30
C PRO A 44 3.42 4.72 25.30
N ARG A 45 4.31 4.19 24.46
CA ARG A 45 4.96 4.94 23.38
C ARG A 45 5.03 4.06 22.14
N ILE A 46 4.53 4.55 21.01
CA ILE A 46 4.63 3.86 19.72
C ILE A 46 5.40 4.74 18.75
N LEU A 47 6.47 4.20 18.16
CA LEU A 47 7.30 4.90 17.18
C LEU A 47 7.21 4.20 15.82
N ILE A 48 6.63 4.88 14.84
CA ILE A 48 6.67 4.44 13.44
C ILE A 48 7.99 4.92 12.85
N VAL A 49 8.96 4.02 12.73
CA VAL A 49 10.25 4.36 12.15
C VAL A 49 10.19 4.32 10.63
N THR A 50 10.68 5.39 10.00
CA THR A 50 10.75 5.48 8.53
C THR A 50 11.93 6.35 8.09
N ARG A 51 12.13 6.49 6.78
CA ARG A 51 13.20 7.31 6.22
C ARG A 51 12.86 8.81 6.29
N LEU A 52 13.85 9.61 6.68
CA LEU A 52 13.83 11.07 6.54
C LEU A 52 14.19 11.49 5.10
N LEU A 53 13.31 12.27 4.47
CA LEU A 53 13.45 12.76 3.10
C LEU A 53 13.49 14.30 3.10
N PRO A 54 14.68 14.92 3.17
CA PRO A 54 14.81 16.36 3.29
C PRO A 54 14.25 17.15 2.11
N ASP A 55 14.30 16.58 0.90
CA ASP A 55 13.96 17.26 -0.35
C ASP A 55 12.49 17.01 -0.78
N ALA A 56 11.69 16.36 0.08
CA ALA A 56 10.29 16.02 -0.19
C ALA A 56 9.33 17.18 0.14
N VAL A 57 9.35 18.22 -0.68
CA VAL A 57 8.52 19.43 -0.53
C VAL A 57 7.02 19.10 -0.60
N GLY A 58 6.19 19.85 0.14
CA GLY A 58 4.74 19.65 0.22
C GLY A 58 4.31 18.53 1.16
N THR A 59 5.26 17.87 1.82
CA THR A 59 5.04 16.76 2.75
C THR A 59 5.76 17.02 4.08
N THR A 60 5.42 16.27 5.12
CA THR A 60 6.14 16.24 6.40
C THR A 60 7.31 15.25 6.41
N CYS A 61 7.70 14.68 5.26
CA CYS A 61 8.73 13.63 5.20
C CYS A 61 10.14 14.09 5.63
N GLY A 62 10.38 15.41 5.69
CA GLY A 62 11.62 16.00 6.22
C GLY A 62 11.62 16.25 7.74
N GLN A 63 10.48 16.08 8.42
CA GLN A 63 10.33 16.33 9.85
C GLN A 63 10.75 15.09 10.65
N ARG A 64 11.79 15.20 11.49
CA ARG A 64 12.32 14.08 12.29
C ARG A 64 11.24 13.38 13.12
N LEU A 65 10.39 14.14 13.84
CA LEU A 65 9.38 13.58 14.72
C LEU A 65 8.02 14.24 14.44
N GLU A 66 7.01 13.44 14.13
CA GLU A 66 5.67 13.89 13.76
C GLU A 66 4.62 13.11 14.59
N LYS A 67 3.70 13.81 15.27
CA LYS A 67 2.65 13.15 16.06
C LYS A 67 1.60 12.52 15.14
N VAL A 68 1.20 11.29 15.42
CA VAL A 68 0.15 10.60 14.66
C VAL A 68 -1.23 11.15 15.05
N TYR A 69 -2.05 11.49 14.07
CA TYR A 69 -3.42 11.95 14.24
C TYR A 69 -4.28 10.89 14.93
N GLY A 70 -5.17 11.33 15.82
CA GLY A 70 -6.03 10.42 16.58
C GLY A 70 -5.30 9.58 17.63
N SER A 71 -4.05 9.93 17.96
CA SER A 71 -3.25 9.30 19.01
C SER A 71 -2.69 10.32 19.99
N GLU A 72 -2.36 9.90 21.20
CA GLU A 72 -1.78 10.77 22.24
C GLU A 72 -0.27 10.59 22.35
N HIS A 73 0.22 9.36 22.23
CA HIS A 73 1.58 8.96 22.53
C HIS A 73 2.29 8.29 21.33
N SER A 74 1.68 8.32 20.15
CA SER A 74 2.25 7.69 18.95
C SER A 74 2.86 8.71 18.00
N HIS A 75 4.07 8.43 17.51
CA HIS A 75 4.84 9.35 16.67
C HIS A 75 5.48 8.63 15.48
N ILE A 76 5.63 9.32 14.37
CA ILE A 76 6.48 8.93 13.26
C ILE A 76 7.88 9.48 13.56
N LEU A 77 8.87 8.59 13.60
CA LEU A 77 10.29 8.90 13.77
C LEU A 77 11.02 8.67 12.44
N ARG A 78 11.66 9.71 11.94
CA ARG A 78 12.35 9.68 10.65
C ARG A 78 13.86 9.75 10.84
N VAL A 79 14.54 8.75 10.30
CA VAL A 79 16.01 8.65 10.33
C VAL A 79 16.55 8.76 8.90
N PRO A 80 17.59 9.55 8.62
CA PRO A 80 18.11 9.68 7.26
C PRO A 80 18.87 8.42 6.85
N PHE A 81 18.83 8.09 5.57
CA PHE A 81 19.87 7.22 4.98
C PHE A 81 21.16 8.01 4.90
N ARG A 82 22.30 7.34 5.09
CA ARG A 82 23.62 7.94 4.93
C ARG A 82 24.64 6.95 4.39
N THR A 83 25.71 7.50 3.82
CA THR A 83 26.94 6.79 3.48
C THR A 83 28.13 7.51 4.14
N GLU A 84 29.35 7.07 3.86
CA GLU A 84 30.57 7.79 4.26
C GLU A 84 30.59 9.25 3.74
N LYS A 85 29.87 9.55 2.66
CA LYS A 85 29.76 10.89 2.05
C LYS A 85 28.70 11.78 2.71
N GLY A 86 28.02 11.29 3.75
CA GLY A 86 26.93 12.00 4.44
C GLY A 86 25.54 11.50 4.05
N ILE A 87 24.52 12.32 4.34
CA ILE A 87 23.12 11.93 4.18
C ILE A 87 22.71 11.79 2.70
N VAL A 88 21.94 10.75 2.40
CA VAL A 88 21.32 10.55 1.07
C VAL A 88 19.96 11.23 1.07
N ARG A 89 19.89 12.39 0.41
CA ARG A 89 18.71 13.28 0.46
C ARG A 89 17.58 12.88 -0.49
N LYS A 90 17.93 12.48 -1.72
CA LYS A 90 16.97 12.11 -2.76
C LYS A 90 16.12 10.92 -2.34
N TRP A 91 14.86 10.88 -2.80
CA TRP A 91 14.05 9.66 -2.74
C TRP A 91 14.75 8.53 -3.51
N VAL A 92 14.61 7.30 -2.99
CA VAL A 92 15.18 6.08 -3.57
C VAL A 92 14.08 5.07 -3.67
N SER A 93 14.10 4.27 -4.74
CA SER A 93 13.11 3.24 -4.94
C SER A 93 13.16 2.18 -3.86
N ARG A 94 12.00 1.56 -3.52
CA ARG A 94 11.96 0.43 -2.57
C ARG A 94 12.83 -0.74 -3.03
N PHE A 95 13.02 -0.88 -4.34
CA PHE A 95 13.89 -1.90 -4.93
C PHE A 95 15.38 -1.58 -4.78
N GLU A 96 15.75 -0.33 -4.47
CA GLU A 96 17.13 0.16 -4.47
C GLU A 96 17.63 0.53 -3.06
N VAL A 97 16.83 0.29 -2.01
CA VAL A 97 17.20 0.71 -0.64
C VAL A 97 18.26 -0.17 0.03
N TRP A 98 18.49 -1.38 -0.49
CA TRP A 98 19.28 -2.44 0.16
C TRP A 98 20.66 -2.00 0.70
N PRO A 99 21.47 -1.21 -0.03
CA PRO A 99 22.79 -0.78 0.46
C PRO A 99 22.75 0.08 1.72
N TYR A 100 21.59 0.62 2.09
CA TYR A 100 21.45 1.54 3.22
C TYR A 100 20.95 0.86 4.51
N MET A 101 20.47 -0.39 4.43
CA MET A 101 19.68 -1.02 5.51
C MET A 101 20.47 -1.23 6.80
N GLU A 102 21.72 -1.68 6.71
CA GLU A 102 22.55 -1.94 7.89
C GLU A 102 22.88 -0.65 8.63
N THR A 103 23.36 0.38 7.92
CA THR A 103 23.66 1.69 8.53
C THR A 103 22.40 2.34 9.08
N PHE A 104 21.27 2.22 8.37
CA PHE A 104 19.98 2.73 8.83
C PHE A 104 19.56 2.05 10.13
N THR A 105 19.74 0.73 10.26
CA THR A 105 19.45 -0.02 11.49
C THR A 105 20.27 0.51 12.67
N GLU A 106 21.56 0.75 12.48
CA GLU A 106 22.45 1.30 13.50
C GLU A 106 22.03 2.69 13.98
N ASP A 107 21.62 3.56 13.04
CA ASP A 107 21.15 4.90 13.37
C ASP A 107 19.78 4.86 14.05
N VAL A 108 18.87 4.00 13.58
CA VAL A 108 17.56 3.80 14.20
C VAL A 108 17.70 3.32 15.64
N ALA A 109 18.62 2.38 15.94
CA ALA A 109 18.84 1.92 17.30
C ALA A 109 19.22 3.07 18.26
N LYS A 110 20.05 4.01 17.80
CA LYS A 110 20.44 5.20 18.59
C LYS A 110 19.27 6.16 18.81
N GLU A 111 18.51 6.44 17.75
CA GLU A 111 17.37 7.34 17.80
C GLU A 111 16.23 6.77 18.66
N LEU A 112 15.96 5.47 18.56
CA LEU A 112 15.00 4.76 19.42
C LEU A 112 15.40 4.83 20.89
N ALA A 113 16.67 4.60 21.21
CA ALA A 113 17.15 4.69 22.60
C ALA A 113 16.95 6.09 23.19
N ALA A 114 17.16 7.14 22.38
CA ALA A 114 16.93 8.53 22.78
C ALA A 114 15.45 8.85 22.99
N GLU A 115 14.56 8.37 22.11
CA GLU A 115 13.12 8.69 22.14
C GLU A 115 12.33 7.85 23.14
N LEU A 116 12.67 6.57 23.31
CA LEU A 116 11.97 5.68 24.25
C LEU A 116 12.52 5.81 25.67
N GLN A 117 13.79 6.19 25.83
CA GLN A 117 14.53 6.12 27.11
C GLN A 117 14.46 4.73 27.77
N ALA A 118 14.15 3.72 26.98
CA ALA A 118 13.94 2.33 27.35
C ALA A 118 14.16 1.45 26.11
N LYS A 119 14.23 0.13 26.30
CA LYS A 119 14.18 -0.80 25.18
C LYS A 119 12.73 -0.95 24.69
N PRO A 120 12.50 -1.19 23.39
CA PRO A 120 11.17 -1.57 22.92
C PRO A 120 10.73 -2.92 23.53
N ASP A 121 9.44 -3.07 23.80
CA ASP A 121 8.86 -4.36 24.22
C ASP A 121 8.46 -5.24 23.02
N LEU A 122 8.24 -4.62 21.85
CA LEU A 122 7.86 -5.28 20.60
C LEU A 122 8.41 -4.49 19.42
N ILE A 123 8.91 -5.19 18.40
CA ILE A 123 9.32 -4.62 17.11
C ILE A 123 8.49 -5.26 15.99
N ILE A 124 7.82 -4.44 15.19
CA ILE A 124 7.01 -4.90 14.05
C ILE A 124 7.68 -4.48 12.74
N GLY A 125 8.26 -5.44 12.05
CA GLY A 125 8.72 -5.29 10.68
C GLY A 125 7.54 -5.17 9.71
N ASN A 126 7.67 -4.29 8.71
CA ASN A 126 6.65 -4.09 7.70
C ASN A 126 7.28 -4.05 6.31
N TYR A 127 6.86 -4.97 5.43
CA TYR A 127 7.42 -5.18 4.08
C TYR A 127 8.92 -5.55 4.11
N SER A 128 9.52 -5.87 2.96
CA SER A 128 10.84 -6.53 2.90
C SER A 128 11.96 -5.75 3.62
N GLU A 129 12.13 -4.45 3.35
CA GLU A 129 13.17 -3.65 4.00
C GLU A 129 12.90 -3.41 5.49
N GLY A 130 11.63 -3.19 5.87
CA GLY A 130 11.25 -3.00 7.26
C GLY A 130 11.39 -4.29 8.07
N ASN A 131 11.12 -5.44 7.46
CA ASN A 131 11.29 -6.77 8.03
C ASN A 131 12.78 -7.09 8.25
N LEU A 132 13.66 -6.73 7.31
CA LEU A 132 15.10 -6.88 7.48
C LEU A 132 15.63 -6.00 8.63
N VAL A 133 15.28 -4.72 8.65
CA VAL A 133 15.67 -3.79 9.73
C VAL A 133 15.13 -4.25 11.08
N ALA A 134 13.88 -4.69 11.13
CA ALA A 134 13.27 -5.24 12.34
C ALA A 134 14.01 -6.47 12.86
N SER A 135 14.47 -7.36 11.96
CA SER A 135 15.22 -8.56 12.34
C SER A 135 16.56 -8.19 12.98
N LEU A 136 17.29 -7.26 12.37
CA LEU A 136 18.56 -6.76 12.90
C LEU A 136 18.38 -6.05 14.25
N LEU A 137 17.35 -5.21 14.40
CA LEU A 137 17.05 -4.52 15.66
C LEU A 137 16.61 -5.49 16.76
N ALA A 138 15.72 -6.43 16.46
CA ALA A 138 15.24 -7.43 17.41
C ALA A 138 16.37 -8.30 17.94
N HIS A 139 17.27 -8.76 17.05
CA HIS A 139 18.48 -9.48 17.44
C HIS A 139 19.38 -8.65 18.34
N LYS A 140 19.65 -7.40 17.95
CA LYS A 140 20.54 -6.48 18.68
C LYS A 140 20.01 -6.12 20.06
N LEU A 141 18.71 -5.91 20.20
CA LEU A 141 18.07 -5.39 21.41
C LEU A 141 17.46 -6.50 22.30
N GLY A 142 17.39 -7.74 21.81
CA GLY A 142 16.76 -8.85 22.51
C GLY A 142 15.26 -8.60 22.76
N VAL A 143 14.54 -8.27 21.70
CA VAL A 143 13.12 -7.86 21.73
C VAL A 143 12.28 -8.79 20.87
N THR A 144 11.04 -9.07 21.30
CA THR A 144 10.09 -9.85 20.49
C THR A 144 9.84 -9.19 19.15
N GLN A 145 9.88 -9.99 18.09
CA GLN A 145 9.72 -9.56 16.71
C GLN A 145 8.41 -10.10 16.09
N CYS A 146 7.66 -9.19 15.47
CA CYS A 146 6.62 -9.51 14.51
C CYS A 146 7.08 -9.08 13.12
N THR A 147 6.70 -9.81 12.07
CA THR A 147 6.77 -9.31 10.70
C THR A 147 5.40 -9.32 10.03
N ILE A 148 5.20 -8.35 9.14
CA ILE A 148 4.01 -8.24 8.27
C ILE A 148 4.54 -8.01 6.87
N ALA A 149 4.32 -8.96 5.96
CA ALA A 149 4.85 -8.85 4.60
C ALA A 149 4.20 -7.71 3.81
N HIS A 150 2.89 -7.48 3.96
CA HIS A 150 2.05 -6.62 3.09
C HIS A 150 1.97 -7.09 1.63
N ALA A 151 3.08 -7.53 1.05
CA ALA A 151 3.17 -8.19 -0.25
C ALA A 151 4.51 -8.92 -0.35
N LEU A 152 4.54 -10.05 -1.07
CA LEU A 152 5.76 -10.74 -1.46
C LEU A 152 5.95 -10.62 -2.96
N GLU A 153 7.02 -9.96 -3.40
CA GLU A 153 7.17 -9.59 -4.83
C GLU A 153 7.37 -10.81 -5.75
N LYS A 154 7.86 -11.93 -5.21
CA LYS A 154 8.04 -13.18 -5.96
C LYS A 154 6.74 -13.69 -6.60
N THR A 155 5.58 -13.48 -5.96
CA THR A 155 4.28 -13.88 -6.53
C THR A 155 3.69 -12.83 -7.48
N LYS A 156 4.05 -11.55 -7.28
CA LYS A 156 3.60 -10.44 -8.12
C LYS A 156 4.35 -10.35 -9.45
N TYR A 157 5.57 -10.88 -9.50
CA TYR A 157 6.38 -11.00 -10.69
C TYR A 157 6.63 -12.50 -10.97
N PRO A 158 5.78 -13.15 -11.79
CA PRO A 158 5.92 -14.57 -12.11
C PRO A 158 7.30 -14.92 -12.64
N ASP A 159 7.82 -16.07 -12.23
CA ASP A 159 9.15 -16.60 -12.60
C ASP A 159 10.33 -15.66 -12.29
N SER A 160 10.12 -14.66 -11.42
CA SER A 160 11.14 -13.71 -11.00
C SER A 160 12.28 -14.35 -10.22
N ASP A 161 12.08 -15.51 -9.62
CA ASP A 161 13.13 -16.30 -8.95
C ASP A 161 14.02 -17.04 -9.95
N ILE A 162 13.44 -17.81 -10.88
CA ILE A 162 14.22 -18.56 -11.89
C ILE A 162 14.89 -17.62 -12.91
N TYR A 163 14.25 -16.49 -13.23
CA TYR A 163 14.78 -15.47 -14.15
C TYR A 163 15.35 -14.24 -13.46
N TRP A 164 15.67 -14.34 -12.16
CA TRP A 164 16.10 -13.21 -11.34
C TRP A 164 17.19 -12.35 -11.99
N LYS A 165 18.17 -12.94 -12.67
CA LYS A 165 19.27 -12.21 -13.35
C LYS A 165 18.78 -11.16 -14.34
N LYS A 166 17.64 -11.40 -15.00
CA LYS A 166 17.04 -10.43 -15.95
C LYS A 166 16.32 -9.29 -15.23
N PHE A 167 15.81 -9.56 -14.03
CA PHE A 167 15.11 -8.58 -13.20
C PHE A 167 16.07 -7.80 -12.30
N ASP A 168 17.25 -8.35 -12.00
CA ASP A 168 18.12 -7.85 -10.94
C ASP A 168 18.69 -6.46 -11.21
N GLU A 169 18.91 -6.09 -12.48
CA GLU A 169 19.35 -4.75 -12.87
C GLU A 169 18.31 -3.66 -12.50
N LYS A 170 17.02 -4.00 -12.50
CA LYS A 170 15.93 -3.05 -12.26
C LYS A 170 15.29 -3.19 -10.88
N TYR A 171 15.11 -4.41 -10.41
CA TYR A 171 14.31 -4.72 -9.21
C TYR A 171 15.13 -5.24 -8.04
N HIS A 172 16.40 -5.62 -8.29
CA HIS A 172 17.30 -6.16 -7.27
C HIS A 172 16.67 -7.30 -6.44
N PHE A 173 15.95 -8.20 -7.11
CA PHE A 173 15.25 -9.32 -6.46
C PHE A 173 16.20 -10.28 -5.73
N SER A 174 17.49 -10.34 -6.10
CA SER A 174 18.50 -11.06 -5.31
C SER A 174 18.57 -10.57 -3.86
N SER A 175 18.62 -9.25 -3.66
CA SER A 175 18.61 -8.65 -2.32
C SER A 175 17.26 -8.85 -1.64
N GLN A 176 16.16 -8.62 -2.36
CA GLN A 176 14.83 -8.67 -1.78
C GLN A 176 14.45 -10.08 -1.30
N PHE A 177 14.61 -11.10 -2.13
CA PHE A 177 14.23 -12.47 -1.75
C PHE A 177 15.13 -13.01 -0.64
N THR A 178 16.38 -12.57 -0.58
CA THR A 178 17.28 -12.88 0.54
C THR A 178 16.79 -12.22 1.83
N ALA A 179 16.43 -10.93 1.78
CA ALA A 179 15.88 -10.20 2.92
C ALA A 179 14.56 -10.81 3.43
N ASP A 180 13.68 -11.20 2.51
CA ASP A 180 12.43 -11.86 2.81
C ASP A 180 12.72 -13.19 3.54
N LEU A 181 13.55 -14.07 2.99
CA LEU A 181 13.91 -15.35 3.64
C LEU A 181 14.52 -15.18 5.03
N ILE A 182 15.41 -14.20 5.20
CA ILE A 182 16.00 -13.88 6.51
C ILE A 182 14.89 -13.54 7.48
N ALA A 183 14.03 -12.58 7.15
CA ALA A 183 13.06 -12.07 8.09
C ALA A 183 11.89 -13.03 8.36
N MET A 184 11.46 -13.82 7.37
CA MET A 184 10.43 -14.87 7.54
C MET A 184 10.86 -15.89 8.61
N ASN A 185 12.14 -16.25 8.63
CA ASN A 185 12.66 -17.26 9.56
C ASN A 185 13.13 -16.67 10.88
N HIS A 186 13.65 -15.44 10.87
CA HIS A 186 14.20 -14.77 12.05
C HIS A 186 13.13 -14.33 13.06
N THR A 187 11.94 -13.95 12.58
CA THR A 187 10.87 -13.41 13.43
C THR A 187 10.28 -14.43 14.41
N ASP A 188 9.78 -13.96 15.55
CA ASP A 188 9.07 -14.79 16.53
C ASP A 188 7.68 -15.17 16.02
N PHE A 189 6.95 -14.22 15.41
CA PHE A 189 5.66 -14.49 14.76
C PHE A 189 5.44 -13.64 13.50
N ILE A 190 4.52 -14.10 12.66
CA ILE A 190 4.13 -13.48 11.40
C ILE A 190 2.63 -13.18 11.46
N ILE A 191 2.26 -11.93 11.17
CA ILE A 191 0.87 -11.56 10.93
C ILE A 191 0.62 -11.49 9.42
N THR A 192 -0.44 -12.15 8.98
CA THR A 192 -0.98 -12.09 7.62
C THR A 192 -2.40 -11.56 7.64
N SER A 193 -2.85 -11.00 6.51
CA SER A 193 -4.18 -10.40 6.41
C SER A 193 -5.27 -11.41 6.01
N THR A 194 -4.87 -12.52 5.37
CA THR A 194 -5.75 -13.57 4.84
C THR A 194 -5.08 -14.94 4.98
N PHE A 195 -5.87 -16.01 4.97
CA PHE A 195 -5.33 -17.36 4.86
C PHE A 195 -4.63 -17.60 3.51
N GLN A 196 -5.17 -17.01 2.43
CA GLN A 196 -4.61 -17.03 1.09
C GLN A 196 -3.14 -16.57 1.06
N GLU A 197 -2.80 -15.54 1.85
CA GLU A 197 -1.43 -15.05 1.95
C GLU A 197 -0.46 -16.14 2.43
N ILE A 198 -0.91 -17.06 3.30
CA ILE A 198 -0.10 -18.18 3.80
C ILE A 198 -0.13 -19.35 2.81
N ALA A 199 -1.29 -19.98 2.65
CA ALA A 199 -1.47 -21.30 2.03
C ALA A 199 -2.45 -21.27 0.83
N GLY A 200 -2.80 -20.09 0.33
CA GLY A 200 -3.54 -19.93 -0.91
C GLY A 200 -4.96 -20.48 -0.83
N SER A 201 -5.32 -21.26 -1.85
CA SER A 201 -6.60 -21.94 -1.95
C SER A 201 -6.37 -23.41 -2.30
N LYS A 202 -7.44 -24.18 -2.45
CA LYS A 202 -7.33 -25.56 -2.93
C LYS A 202 -6.64 -25.68 -4.30
N ASP A 203 -6.81 -24.69 -5.17
CA ASP A 203 -6.39 -24.75 -6.56
C ASP A 203 -5.18 -23.84 -6.86
N THR A 204 -4.74 -23.01 -5.90
CA THR A 204 -3.68 -22.02 -6.12
C THR A 204 -2.78 -21.88 -4.89
N VAL A 205 -1.46 -21.88 -5.10
CA VAL A 205 -0.44 -21.72 -4.06
C VAL A 205 -0.54 -20.37 -3.33
N GLY A 206 -0.27 -20.37 -2.02
CA GLY A 206 -0.18 -19.17 -1.19
C GLY A 206 1.05 -18.30 -1.44
N GLN A 207 1.06 -17.08 -0.89
CA GLN A 207 2.20 -16.17 -1.06
C GLN A 207 3.43 -16.69 -0.32
N TYR A 208 3.30 -16.98 0.97
CA TYR A 208 4.37 -17.59 1.77
C TYR A 208 4.67 -19.02 1.30
N GLU A 209 3.65 -19.83 1.00
CA GLU A 209 3.82 -21.19 0.45
C GLU A 209 4.73 -21.21 -0.79
N SER A 210 4.61 -20.21 -1.67
CA SER A 210 5.48 -20.11 -2.85
C SER A 210 6.97 -19.92 -2.53
N HIS A 211 7.33 -19.60 -1.28
CA HIS A 211 8.70 -19.46 -0.79
C HIS A 211 9.21 -20.72 -0.08
N GLN A 212 8.40 -21.77 0.05
CA GLN A 212 8.79 -23.04 0.66
C GLN A 212 9.94 -23.69 -0.11
N ALA A 213 9.85 -23.76 -1.44
CA ALA A 213 10.92 -24.30 -2.28
C ALA A 213 11.03 -23.53 -3.60
N PHE A 214 12.20 -22.94 -3.85
CA PHE A 214 12.49 -22.25 -5.10
C PHE A 214 14.01 -22.17 -5.36
N THR A 215 14.40 -21.67 -6.52
CA THR A 215 15.82 -21.51 -6.85
C THR A 215 16.07 -20.18 -7.55
N MET A 216 17.23 -19.58 -7.26
CA MET A 216 17.77 -18.44 -7.97
C MET A 216 19.03 -18.92 -8.71
N PRO A 217 18.91 -19.39 -9.97
CA PRO A 217 20.00 -20.09 -10.65
C PRO A 217 21.29 -19.27 -10.71
N GLY A 218 22.39 -19.87 -10.26
CA GLY A 218 23.70 -19.22 -10.16
C GLY A 218 23.89 -18.32 -8.93
N LEU A 219 22.93 -18.28 -8.01
CA LEU A 219 23.06 -17.64 -6.70
C LEU A 219 22.93 -18.67 -5.57
N TYR A 220 21.71 -19.15 -5.29
CA TYR A 220 21.45 -20.22 -4.32
C TYR A 220 20.15 -20.97 -4.62
N ARG A 221 19.91 -22.05 -3.87
CA ARG A 221 18.68 -22.84 -3.92
C ARG A 221 18.07 -22.92 -2.52
N VAL A 222 16.77 -22.67 -2.44
CA VAL A 222 15.98 -22.78 -1.21
C VAL A 222 15.24 -24.10 -1.28
N VAL A 223 15.71 -25.08 -0.53
CA VAL A 223 15.09 -26.42 -0.47
C VAL A 223 13.87 -26.41 0.45
N HIS A 224 13.97 -25.68 1.57
CA HIS A 224 12.89 -25.50 2.54
C HIS A 224 13.03 -24.13 3.21
N GLY A 225 12.40 -23.11 2.61
CA GLY A 225 12.52 -21.71 3.01
C GLY A 225 11.54 -21.26 4.08
N ILE A 226 10.36 -21.86 4.13
CA ILE A 226 9.31 -21.60 5.12
C ILE A 226 8.32 -22.79 5.11
N ASP A 227 7.66 -23.05 6.24
CA ASP A 227 6.60 -24.04 6.34
C ASP A 227 5.25 -23.34 6.55
N VAL A 228 4.25 -23.64 5.73
CA VAL A 228 2.89 -23.10 5.88
C VAL A 228 2.21 -23.55 7.16
N PHE A 229 2.69 -24.64 7.78
CA PHE A 229 2.22 -25.14 9.07
C PHE A 229 3.00 -24.59 10.27
N ASP A 230 3.97 -23.69 10.05
CA ASP A 230 4.73 -23.11 11.14
C ASP A 230 3.79 -22.37 12.11
N PRO A 231 3.82 -22.69 13.42
CA PRO A 231 2.92 -22.09 14.41
C PRO A 231 3.11 -20.58 14.58
N LYS A 232 4.17 -20.00 14.00
CA LYS A 232 4.41 -18.56 14.01
C LYS A 232 3.42 -17.77 13.16
N PHE A 233 2.74 -18.41 12.20
CA PHE A 233 1.75 -17.75 11.35
C PHE A 233 0.44 -17.49 12.09
N ASN A 234 -0.02 -16.24 12.02
CA ASN A 234 -1.29 -15.80 12.60
C ASN A 234 -2.03 -14.92 11.60
N VAL A 235 -3.30 -15.24 11.31
CA VAL A 235 -4.16 -14.39 10.48
C VAL A 235 -4.83 -13.36 11.37
N VAL A 236 -4.51 -12.08 11.15
CA VAL A 236 -5.14 -10.94 11.82
C VAL A 236 -5.55 -9.92 10.77
N SER A 237 -6.77 -10.10 10.25
CA SER A 237 -7.27 -9.30 9.13
C SER A 237 -7.45 -7.83 9.52
N PRO A 238 -6.96 -6.89 8.68
CA PRO A 238 -7.18 -5.47 8.90
C PRO A 238 -8.59 -5.02 8.48
N GLY A 239 -8.90 -3.76 8.72
CA GLY A 239 -10.14 -3.12 8.28
C GLY A 239 -9.93 -1.71 7.75
N ALA A 240 -11.02 -1.08 7.32
CA ALA A 240 -11.09 0.34 7.00
C ALA A 240 -11.50 1.16 8.24
N ASP A 241 -11.06 2.42 8.33
CA ASP A 241 -11.51 3.32 9.40
C ASP A 241 -12.99 3.66 9.21
N ILE A 242 -13.83 3.17 10.12
CA ILE A 242 -15.29 3.32 10.07
C ILE A 242 -15.77 4.77 10.19
N ASN A 243 -14.92 5.70 10.60
CA ASN A 243 -15.24 7.13 10.62
C ASN A 243 -15.05 7.76 9.23
N LEU A 244 -14.18 7.18 8.39
CA LEU A 244 -13.89 7.65 7.05
C LEU A 244 -14.73 6.92 5.99
N TYR A 245 -14.85 5.60 6.15
CA TYR A 245 -15.54 4.70 5.24
C TYR A 245 -16.75 4.11 5.96
N PHE A 246 -17.94 4.40 5.44
CA PHE A 246 -19.21 3.99 6.01
C PHE A 246 -20.28 3.94 4.90
N PRO A 247 -21.40 3.21 5.11
CA PRO A 247 -22.42 3.02 4.08
C PRO A 247 -22.94 4.32 3.49
N TYR A 248 -23.02 4.41 2.15
CA TYR A 248 -23.51 5.58 1.42
C TYR A 248 -24.97 5.97 1.74
N SER A 249 -25.73 5.04 2.33
CA SER A 249 -27.11 5.20 2.79
C SER A 249 -27.25 6.00 4.09
N GLU A 250 -26.18 6.16 4.88
CA GLU A 250 -26.19 6.96 6.10
C GLU A 250 -26.13 8.48 5.78
N LYS A 251 -27.25 9.03 5.30
CA LYS A 251 -27.34 10.41 4.79
C LYS A 251 -26.90 11.47 5.80
N GLU A 252 -27.15 11.24 7.10
CA GLU A 252 -26.77 12.15 8.20
C GLU A 252 -25.26 12.35 8.34
N LYS A 253 -24.45 11.34 7.95
CA LYS A 253 -22.98 11.38 8.05
C LYS A 253 -22.30 11.87 6.78
N ARG A 254 -23.06 12.07 5.69
CA ARG A 254 -22.49 12.42 4.38
C ARG A 254 -21.82 13.78 4.41
N LEU A 255 -20.66 13.87 3.78
CA LEU A 255 -19.87 15.10 3.72
C LEU A 255 -20.28 15.93 2.50
N THR A 256 -21.53 16.39 2.47
CA THR A 256 -22.13 17.08 1.32
C THR A 256 -21.42 18.38 0.94
N ALA A 257 -20.71 19.00 1.89
CA ALA A 257 -19.84 20.16 1.62
C ALA A 257 -18.72 19.85 0.60
N LEU A 258 -18.33 18.59 0.44
CA LEU A 258 -17.32 18.15 -0.53
C LEU A 258 -17.89 17.84 -1.92
N HIS A 259 -19.22 17.82 -2.09
CA HIS A 259 -19.85 17.47 -3.36
C HIS A 259 -19.47 18.41 -4.51
N PRO A 260 -19.37 19.74 -4.34
CA PRO A 260 -18.91 20.61 -5.42
C PRO A 260 -17.51 20.26 -5.94
N GLU A 261 -16.58 19.92 -5.04
CA GLU A 261 -15.24 19.47 -5.43
C GLU A 261 -15.26 18.12 -6.16
N ILE A 262 -16.10 17.18 -5.69
CA ILE A 262 -16.24 15.86 -6.33
C ILE A 262 -16.90 16.00 -7.71
N GLU A 263 -17.88 16.88 -7.86
CA GLU A 263 -18.54 17.15 -9.14
C GLU A 263 -17.61 17.82 -10.15
N GLU A 264 -16.75 18.74 -9.70
CA GLU A 264 -15.68 19.29 -10.53
C GLU A 264 -14.74 18.15 -10.98
N LEU A 265 -14.27 17.35 -10.02
CA LEU A 265 -13.34 16.27 -10.28
C LEU A 265 -13.87 15.26 -11.31
N LEU A 266 -15.15 14.89 -11.22
CA LEU A 266 -15.78 13.88 -12.07
C LEU A 266 -16.31 14.45 -13.39
N TYR A 267 -16.91 15.64 -13.38
CA TYR A 267 -17.78 16.10 -14.46
C TYR A 267 -17.44 17.47 -15.04
N SER A 268 -16.37 18.12 -14.57
CA SER A 268 -15.86 19.35 -15.19
C SER A 268 -15.44 19.07 -16.64
N ASP A 269 -15.72 20.03 -17.52
CA ASP A 269 -15.30 19.97 -18.94
C ASP A 269 -13.83 20.42 -19.11
N VAL A 270 -13.17 20.82 -18.02
CA VAL A 270 -11.75 21.17 -18.01
C VAL A 270 -10.92 19.89 -18.06
N GLU A 271 -9.84 19.92 -18.85
CA GLU A 271 -8.80 18.89 -18.87
C GLU A 271 -7.46 19.51 -18.43
N ASN A 272 -6.82 18.89 -17.44
CA ASN A 272 -5.56 19.37 -16.86
C ASN A 272 -4.76 18.21 -16.20
N GLU A 273 -3.73 18.56 -15.45
CA GLU A 273 -2.90 17.60 -14.71
C GLU A 273 -3.67 16.91 -13.57
N GLU A 274 -4.79 17.44 -13.09
CA GLU A 274 -5.62 16.79 -12.07
C GLU A 274 -6.59 15.78 -12.67
N HIS A 275 -7.19 16.09 -13.82
CA HIS A 275 -8.14 15.20 -14.50
C HIS A 275 -8.08 15.37 -16.03
N LEU A 276 -8.15 14.24 -16.75
CA LEU A 276 -8.03 14.18 -18.21
C LEU A 276 -9.26 13.46 -18.80
N CYS A 277 -9.63 13.83 -20.02
CA CYS A 277 -10.90 13.46 -20.68
C CYS A 277 -12.13 13.94 -19.91
N VAL A 278 -13.29 13.93 -20.56
CA VAL A 278 -14.55 14.44 -20.00
C VAL A 278 -15.63 13.35 -20.00
N LEU A 279 -16.56 13.40 -19.04
CA LEU A 279 -17.75 12.54 -19.04
C LEU A 279 -18.94 13.28 -19.66
N LYS A 280 -19.31 12.91 -20.89
CA LYS A 280 -20.41 13.57 -21.62
C LYS A 280 -21.79 13.26 -21.03
N ALA A 281 -21.99 12.04 -20.52
CA ALA A 281 -23.27 11.59 -19.97
C ALA A 281 -23.17 11.45 -18.45
N ARG A 282 -23.52 12.52 -17.72
CA ARG A 282 -23.43 12.56 -16.24
C ARG A 282 -24.37 11.60 -15.51
N ASN A 283 -25.44 11.15 -16.18
CA ASN A 283 -26.46 10.27 -15.60
C ASN A 283 -26.10 8.77 -15.65
N LYS A 284 -25.02 8.39 -16.35
CA LYS A 284 -24.59 6.98 -16.40
C LYS A 284 -23.96 6.58 -15.06
N PRO A 285 -24.16 5.33 -14.62
CA PRO A 285 -23.39 4.77 -13.53
C PRO A 285 -21.88 4.86 -13.81
N ILE A 286 -21.10 4.99 -12.74
CA ILE A 286 -19.64 5.04 -12.84
C ILE A 286 -19.05 3.68 -12.46
N LEU A 287 -18.26 3.10 -13.37
CA LEU A 287 -17.31 2.05 -13.05
C LEU A 287 -16.03 2.73 -12.56
N PHE A 288 -15.70 2.53 -11.28
CA PHE A 288 -14.67 3.27 -10.57
C PHE A 288 -13.50 2.38 -10.18
N THR A 289 -12.28 2.91 -10.28
CA THR A 289 -11.11 2.29 -9.66
C THR A 289 -10.16 3.36 -9.12
N MET A 290 -9.44 3.01 -8.05
CA MET A 290 -8.42 3.86 -7.46
C MET A 290 -7.27 3.00 -6.97
N ALA A 291 -6.08 3.23 -7.52
CA ALA A 291 -4.85 2.55 -7.12
C ALA A 291 -3.62 3.37 -7.53
N ARG A 292 -2.44 2.95 -7.07
CA ARG A 292 -1.18 3.41 -7.67
C ARG A 292 -1.11 2.95 -9.12
N LEU A 293 -0.41 3.71 -9.97
CA LEU A 293 -0.18 3.33 -11.35
C LEU A 293 1.14 2.55 -11.44
N ASP A 294 1.05 1.23 -11.36
CA ASP A 294 2.17 0.31 -11.58
C ASP A 294 1.72 -0.87 -12.44
N ARG A 295 2.68 -1.65 -12.95
CA ARG A 295 2.37 -2.74 -13.90
C ARG A 295 1.45 -3.78 -13.28
N VAL A 296 1.61 -4.08 -11.99
CA VAL A 296 0.87 -5.13 -11.31
C VAL A 296 -0.57 -4.72 -11.09
N LYS A 297 -0.83 -3.44 -10.80
CA LYS A 297 -2.18 -2.88 -10.63
C LYS A 297 -3.03 -2.91 -11.90
N ASN A 298 -2.39 -2.96 -13.08
CA ASN A 298 -3.05 -3.25 -14.36
C ASN A 298 -4.25 -2.32 -14.69
N LEU A 299 -4.13 -1.04 -14.32
CA LEU A 299 -5.17 -0.04 -14.63
C LEU A 299 -5.29 0.17 -16.14
N THR A 300 -4.19 0.09 -16.88
CA THR A 300 -4.18 0.19 -18.35
C THR A 300 -4.87 -1.00 -19.02
N GLY A 301 -4.75 -2.21 -18.46
CA GLY A 301 -5.51 -3.37 -18.92
C GLY A 301 -7.02 -3.20 -18.75
N LEU A 302 -7.47 -2.66 -17.61
CA LEU A 302 -8.88 -2.32 -17.41
C LEU A 302 -9.38 -1.32 -18.45
N VAL A 303 -8.59 -0.27 -18.72
CA VAL A 303 -8.94 0.73 -19.74
C VAL A 303 -9.03 0.10 -21.13
N GLU A 304 -8.12 -0.81 -21.47
CA GLU A 304 -8.18 -1.56 -22.72
C GLU A 304 -9.43 -2.46 -22.82
N TRP A 305 -9.79 -3.17 -21.74
CA TRP A 305 -11.00 -4.01 -21.70
C TRP A 305 -12.26 -3.18 -21.89
N TYR A 306 -12.36 -2.05 -21.18
CA TYR A 306 -13.46 -1.11 -21.32
C TYR A 306 -13.53 -0.55 -22.75
N ALA A 307 -12.38 -0.13 -23.29
CA ALA A 307 -12.29 0.45 -24.62
C ALA A 307 -12.80 -0.48 -25.74
N LYS A 308 -12.51 -1.78 -25.62
CA LYS A 308 -12.87 -2.82 -26.60
C LYS A 308 -14.31 -3.34 -26.45
N ASN A 309 -15.01 -3.01 -25.35
CA ASN A 309 -16.35 -3.52 -25.08
C ASN A 309 -17.42 -2.45 -25.30
N ALA A 310 -18.04 -2.43 -26.48
CA ALA A 310 -19.05 -1.45 -26.85
C ALA A 310 -20.25 -1.43 -25.88
N ARG A 311 -20.73 -2.61 -25.45
CA ARG A 311 -21.84 -2.73 -24.49
C ARG A 311 -21.49 -2.09 -23.15
N LEU A 312 -20.27 -2.28 -22.65
CA LEU A 312 -19.84 -1.69 -21.38
C LEU A 312 -19.76 -0.16 -21.49
N ARG A 313 -19.19 0.37 -22.58
CA ARG A 313 -19.13 1.83 -22.86
C ARG A 313 -20.52 2.47 -23.00
N GLU A 314 -21.48 1.72 -23.52
CA GLU A 314 -22.87 2.16 -23.61
C GLU A 314 -23.50 2.28 -22.21
N LEU A 315 -23.27 1.30 -21.33
CA LEU A 315 -23.92 1.22 -20.02
C LEU A 315 -23.33 2.17 -18.97
N VAL A 316 -22.01 2.34 -18.91
CA VAL A 316 -21.32 3.03 -17.80
C VAL A 316 -20.21 3.97 -18.28
N ASN A 317 -19.90 4.98 -17.47
CA ASN A 317 -18.66 5.75 -17.60
C ASN A 317 -17.54 5.04 -16.84
N LEU A 318 -16.29 5.14 -17.33
CA LEU A 318 -15.12 4.64 -16.62
C LEU A 318 -14.38 5.80 -15.95
N VAL A 319 -14.15 5.69 -14.65
CA VAL A 319 -13.35 6.65 -13.86
C VAL A 319 -12.18 5.91 -13.24
N VAL A 320 -10.97 6.33 -13.60
CA VAL A 320 -9.72 5.75 -13.09
C VAL A 320 -8.96 6.82 -12.31
N VAL A 321 -8.67 6.55 -11.04
CA VAL A 321 -7.75 7.34 -10.22
C VAL A 321 -6.41 6.61 -10.15
N GLY A 322 -5.35 7.25 -10.62
CA GLY A 322 -3.99 6.71 -10.51
C GLY A 322 -2.95 7.66 -11.10
N ASP A 323 -1.70 7.52 -10.64
CA ASP A 323 -0.55 8.40 -10.92
C ASP A 323 -0.72 9.83 -10.37
N ASP A 324 0.33 10.64 -10.31
CA ASP A 324 0.26 12.06 -9.98
C ASP A 324 0.86 12.93 -11.09
N ARG A 325 0.04 13.28 -12.10
CA ARG A 325 0.48 14.07 -13.26
C ARG A 325 0.87 15.52 -12.95
N ARG A 326 0.61 16.00 -11.72
CA ARG A 326 1.02 17.34 -11.25
C ARG A 326 2.53 17.51 -11.11
N LYS A 327 3.27 16.41 -11.24
CA LYS A 327 4.73 16.37 -11.19
C LYS A 327 5.26 15.34 -12.16
N GLU A 328 6.52 15.50 -12.53
CA GLU A 328 7.22 14.48 -13.33
C GLU A 328 7.42 13.21 -12.48
N SER A 329 6.92 12.07 -12.98
CA SER A 329 7.14 10.78 -12.35
C SER A 329 8.63 10.40 -12.39
N LYS A 330 9.15 9.93 -11.26
CA LYS A 330 10.51 9.40 -11.12
C LYS A 330 10.54 7.86 -11.08
N ASP A 331 9.37 7.22 -11.19
CA ASP A 331 9.24 5.78 -11.18
C ASP A 331 9.08 5.24 -12.60
N LEU A 332 9.89 4.22 -12.94
CA LEU A 332 9.94 3.68 -14.29
C LEU A 332 8.67 2.92 -14.68
N GLU A 333 7.97 2.28 -13.73
CA GLU A 333 6.72 1.60 -14.04
C GLU A 333 5.59 2.59 -14.23
N GLU A 334 5.47 3.58 -13.34
CA GLU A 334 4.48 4.65 -13.43
C GLU A 334 4.61 5.37 -14.78
N HIS A 335 5.83 5.77 -15.19
CA HIS A 335 6.06 6.42 -16.48
C HIS A 335 5.63 5.54 -17.69
N ALA A 336 5.96 4.25 -17.65
CA ALA A 336 5.58 3.32 -18.72
C ALA A 336 4.06 3.12 -18.81
N GLU A 337 3.38 3.04 -17.67
CA GLU A 337 1.93 2.88 -17.61
C GLU A 337 1.19 4.18 -17.97
N MET A 338 1.71 5.36 -17.62
CA MET A 338 1.19 6.65 -18.09
C MET A 338 1.21 6.72 -19.62
N LYS A 339 2.33 6.34 -20.24
CA LYS A 339 2.46 6.33 -21.70
C LYS A 339 1.40 5.44 -22.35
N LYS A 340 1.20 4.23 -21.85
CA LYS A 340 0.13 3.32 -22.31
C LYS A 340 -1.26 3.92 -22.13
N MET A 341 -1.51 4.59 -21.00
CA MET A 341 -2.79 5.25 -20.72
C MET A 341 -3.11 6.28 -21.82
N TYR A 342 -2.16 7.17 -22.15
CA TYR A 342 -2.31 8.14 -23.23
C TYR A 342 -2.54 7.47 -24.60
N GLU A 343 -1.80 6.41 -24.91
CA GLU A 343 -1.95 5.64 -26.15
C GLU A 343 -3.35 5.02 -26.27
N LEU A 344 -3.88 4.43 -25.19
CA LEU A 344 -5.22 3.83 -25.15
C LEU A 344 -6.32 4.88 -25.33
N ILE A 345 -6.21 6.02 -24.64
CA ILE A 345 -7.15 7.14 -24.77
C ILE A 345 -7.26 7.58 -26.23
N LYS A 346 -6.10 7.78 -26.88
CA LYS A 346 -6.04 8.23 -28.28
C LYS A 346 -6.54 7.16 -29.25
N THR A 347 -6.07 5.92 -29.10
CA THR A 347 -6.37 4.82 -30.02
C THR A 347 -7.85 4.45 -30.03
N HIS A 348 -8.50 4.50 -28.86
CA HIS A 348 -9.89 4.07 -28.71
C HIS A 348 -10.91 5.21 -28.59
N ASN A 349 -10.44 6.46 -28.77
CA ASN A 349 -11.24 7.69 -28.66
C ASN A 349 -12.14 7.67 -27.41
N LEU A 350 -11.50 7.63 -26.24
CA LEU A 350 -12.20 7.44 -24.96
C LEU A 350 -12.82 8.73 -24.39
N ASN A 351 -12.52 9.89 -24.95
CA ASN A 351 -13.06 11.16 -24.48
C ASN A 351 -14.60 11.16 -24.62
N GLY A 352 -15.29 11.61 -23.58
CA GLY A 352 -16.75 11.58 -23.45
C GLY A 352 -17.28 10.41 -22.62
N GLN A 353 -16.51 9.35 -22.37
CA GLN A 353 -16.94 8.20 -21.55
C GLN A 353 -15.91 7.79 -20.49
N PHE A 354 -14.74 8.43 -20.50
CA PHE A 354 -13.62 8.12 -19.62
C PHE A 354 -13.16 9.38 -18.89
N ARG A 355 -12.77 9.22 -17.62
CA ARG A 355 -12.17 10.26 -16.80
C ARG A 355 -10.94 9.68 -16.08
N TRP A 356 -9.77 10.24 -16.34
CA TRP A 356 -8.53 9.86 -15.67
C TRP A 356 -8.09 10.92 -14.67
N ILE A 357 -8.19 10.60 -13.40
CA ILE A 357 -7.94 11.49 -12.27
C ILE A 357 -6.57 11.17 -11.65
N SER A 358 -5.80 12.21 -11.33
CA SER A 358 -4.55 12.11 -10.59
C SER A 358 -4.79 11.78 -9.11
N SER A 359 -3.72 11.37 -8.43
CA SER A 359 -3.75 10.78 -7.09
C SER A 359 -4.53 11.61 -6.08
N GLN A 360 -5.50 10.95 -5.45
CA GLN A 360 -6.35 11.54 -4.42
C GLN A 360 -5.74 11.29 -3.03
N MET A 361 -5.14 12.32 -2.46
CA MET A 361 -4.31 12.22 -1.25
C MET A 361 -5.08 12.46 0.06
N ASN A 362 -6.33 12.94 -0.02
CA ASN A 362 -7.16 13.24 1.14
C ASN A 362 -8.13 12.09 1.42
N ARG A 363 -7.83 11.28 2.45
CA ARG A 363 -8.65 10.12 2.84
C ARG A 363 -10.09 10.47 3.20
N VAL A 364 -10.33 11.65 3.79
CA VAL A 364 -11.67 12.12 4.14
C VAL A 364 -12.50 12.33 2.88
N ARG A 365 -11.94 13.02 1.88
CA ARG A 365 -12.59 13.20 0.58
C ARG A 365 -12.72 11.88 -0.19
N ASN A 366 -11.74 11.00 -0.11
CA ASN A 366 -11.79 9.68 -0.75
C ASN A 366 -12.96 8.84 -0.24
N GLY A 367 -13.23 8.85 1.07
CA GLY A 367 -14.40 8.19 1.64
C GLY A 367 -15.71 8.72 1.03
N GLU A 368 -15.83 10.05 0.87
CA GLU A 368 -17.01 10.65 0.25
C GLU A 368 -17.08 10.36 -1.26
N LEU A 369 -15.94 10.28 -1.96
CA LEU A 369 -15.88 9.88 -3.36
C LEU A 369 -16.46 8.47 -3.56
N TYR A 370 -16.05 7.48 -2.75
CA TYR A 370 -16.64 6.13 -2.81
C TYR A 370 -18.16 6.14 -2.64
N ARG A 371 -18.68 6.91 -1.67
CA ARG A 371 -20.12 7.06 -1.44
C ARG A 371 -20.83 7.79 -2.58
N TYR A 372 -20.18 8.78 -3.18
CA TYR A 372 -20.70 9.50 -4.35
C TYR A 372 -20.82 8.56 -5.56
N ILE A 373 -19.82 7.70 -5.80
CA ILE A 373 -19.91 6.66 -6.84
C ILE A 373 -21.09 5.72 -6.58
N ALA A 374 -21.32 5.33 -5.33
CA ALA A 374 -22.47 4.49 -4.96
C ALA A 374 -23.81 5.19 -5.24
N ASP A 375 -23.92 6.51 -5.06
CA ASP A 375 -25.13 7.27 -5.43
C ASP A 375 -25.42 7.20 -6.94
N THR A 376 -24.38 7.07 -7.80
CA THR A 376 -24.55 6.84 -9.25
C THR A 376 -25.03 5.43 -9.61
N ARG A 377 -25.21 4.55 -8.61
CA ARG A 377 -25.45 3.10 -8.78
C ARG A 377 -24.31 2.43 -9.57
N GLY A 378 -23.10 2.94 -9.38
CA GLY A 378 -21.87 2.45 -9.98
C GLY A 378 -21.33 1.18 -9.31
N ALA A 379 -20.09 0.86 -9.64
CA ALA A 379 -19.36 -0.27 -9.05
C ALA A 379 -17.87 0.06 -8.92
N PHE A 380 -17.19 -0.61 -7.99
CA PHE A 380 -15.74 -0.61 -7.89
C PHE A 380 -15.16 -1.78 -8.69
N VAL A 381 -14.04 -1.56 -9.38
CA VAL A 381 -13.28 -2.61 -10.04
C VAL A 381 -11.80 -2.56 -9.64
N GLN A 382 -11.24 -3.71 -9.30
CA GLN A 382 -9.83 -3.87 -8.94
C GLN A 382 -9.19 -4.90 -9.90
N PRO A 383 -8.46 -4.45 -10.93
CA PRO A 383 -8.08 -5.29 -12.07
C PRO A 383 -6.65 -5.87 -12.00
N ALA A 384 -6.01 -5.88 -10.82
CA ALA A 384 -4.59 -6.23 -10.73
C ALA A 384 -4.32 -7.66 -11.19
N PHE A 385 -3.14 -7.87 -11.78
CA PHE A 385 -2.65 -9.22 -12.09
C PHE A 385 -2.47 -10.07 -10.82
N TYR A 386 -2.07 -9.42 -9.72
CA TYR A 386 -2.01 -10.02 -8.40
C TYR A 386 -2.19 -8.92 -7.35
N GLU A 387 -3.05 -9.15 -6.35
CA GLU A 387 -3.28 -8.21 -5.25
C GLU A 387 -3.04 -8.93 -3.93
N ALA A 388 -2.04 -8.52 -3.15
CA ALA A 388 -1.67 -9.23 -1.93
C ALA A 388 -2.79 -9.21 -0.87
N PHE A 389 -3.50 -8.09 -0.75
CA PHE A 389 -4.68 -7.97 0.12
C PHE A 389 -5.78 -7.13 -0.56
N GLY A 390 -5.51 -5.86 -0.83
CA GLY A 390 -6.44 -4.96 -1.50
C GLY A 390 -7.32 -4.15 -0.54
N LEU A 391 -6.72 -3.24 0.25
CA LEU A 391 -7.47 -2.34 1.14
C LEU A 391 -8.59 -1.55 0.42
N THR A 392 -8.39 -1.18 -0.85
CA THR A 392 -9.40 -0.47 -1.64
C THR A 392 -10.67 -1.31 -1.90
N VAL A 393 -10.55 -2.64 -1.90
CA VAL A 393 -11.71 -3.57 -1.94
C VAL A 393 -12.50 -3.44 -0.64
N VAL A 394 -11.82 -3.48 0.51
CA VAL A 394 -12.44 -3.31 1.83
C VAL A 394 -13.09 -1.92 1.96
N GLU A 395 -12.41 -0.86 1.52
CA GLU A 395 -12.93 0.51 1.54
C GLU A 395 -14.20 0.66 0.68
N ALA A 396 -14.21 0.12 -0.54
CA ALA A 396 -15.37 0.13 -1.43
C ALA A 396 -16.55 -0.64 -0.82
N MET A 397 -16.31 -1.87 -0.34
CA MET A 397 -17.34 -2.70 0.30
C MET A 397 -17.91 -2.04 1.56
N THR A 398 -17.06 -1.42 2.38
CA THR A 398 -17.49 -0.69 3.60
C THR A 398 -18.40 0.48 3.27
N CYS A 399 -18.16 1.16 2.14
CA CYS A 399 -19.02 2.24 1.65
C CYS A 399 -20.32 1.75 0.99
N GLY A 400 -20.51 0.44 0.83
CA GLY A 400 -21.68 -0.16 0.17
C GLY A 400 -21.60 -0.15 -1.37
N LEU A 401 -20.39 -0.01 -1.94
CA LEU A 401 -20.17 0.00 -3.38
C LEU A 401 -19.94 -1.43 -3.90
N PRO A 402 -20.80 -1.98 -4.80
CA PRO A 402 -20.59 -3.31 -5.38
C PRO A 402 -19.20 -3.42 -6.00
N THR A 403 -18.49 -4.51 -5.71
CA THR A 403 -17.06 -4.62 -6.04
C THR A 403 -16.77 -5.85 -6.90
N PHE A 404 -16.04 -5.63 -7.99
CA PHE A 404 -15.47 -6.66 -8.86
C PHE A 404 -13.95 -6.64 -8.68
N ALA A 405 -13.38 -7.61 -7.98
CA ALA A 405 -11.94 -7.67 -7.72
C ALA A 405 -11.26 -8.83 -8.47
N THR A 406 -9.94 -8.77 -8.57
CA THR A 406 -9.14 -9.87 -9.12
C THR A 406 -9.30 -11.13 -8.26
N ASN A 407 -9.33 -12.29 -8.89
CA ASN A 407 -9.32 -13.58 -8.19
C ASN A 407 -7.90 -14.08 -7.87
N HIS A 408 -6.88 -13.25 -8.10
CA HIS A 408 -5.47 -13.58 -7.84
C HIS A 408 -4.94 -12.83 -6.62
N GLY A 409 -4.78 -13.56 -5.50
CA GLY A 409 -4.29 -13.01 -4.24
C GLY A 409 -5.41 -12.80 -3.21
N GLY A 410 -5.20 -11.88 -2.27
CA GLY A 410 -6.07 -11.66 -1.12
C GLY A 410 -7.54 -11.36 -1.42
N PRO A 411 -7.90 -10.59 -2.49
CA PRO A 411 -9.32 -10.32 -2.77
C PRO A 411 -10.17 -11.56 -3.05
N ALA A 412 -9.55 -12.69 -3.44
CA ALA A 412 -10.24 -13.97 -3.64
C ALA A 412 -10.81 -14.55 -2.33
N GLU A 413 -10.29 -14.12 -1.17
CA GLU A 413 -10.82 -14.50 0.15
C GLU A 413 -11.70 -13.39 0.75
N ILE A 414 -11.49 -12.13 0.37
CA ILE A 414 -12.26 -10.98 0.89
C ILE A 414 -13.70 -10.99 0.37
N ILE A 415 -13.90 -11.29 -0.92
CA ILE A 415 -15.22 -11.31 -1.56
C ILE A 415 -15.76 -12.75 -1.49
N VAL A 416 -16.87 -12.92 -0.78
CA VAL A 416 -17.55 -14.21 -0.54
C VAL A 416 -18.85 -14.32 -1.33
#